data_AF-A0A7R9QWW2-F1
#
_entry.id   AF-A0A7R9QWW2-F1
#
_cell.length_a   1.000
_cell.length_b   1.000
_cell.length_c   1.000
_cell.angle_alpha   90.00
_cell.angle_beta   90.00
_cell.angle_gamma   90.00
#
_symmetry.space_group_name_H-M   'P 1'
#
loop_
_entity.id
_entity.type
_entity.pdbx_description
1 polymer ?
#
loop_
_entity_poly.entity_id
_entity_poly.type
_entity_poly.pdbx_seq_one_letter_code
_entity_poly.pdbx_strand_id
1 'polypeptide(L)'
;GEMKASVLDAKQSLNDIMKHEVKELGPHVLICTIGFFMNSTERQNYRKFFKFQVLKPLDVKTKFYNAESDEVYLEALLQNMTTTPMCLERVMLEPSPYFDVKPMNTIVAEDNVEHWVFGKVNRFNSQECRQYLFCLTPKPNIKYNSSVLKNLTEIGKLDIIWVTGIGERGHLQTSQLERMPPNYGDMKLMIERIESKASLKSKFEVTFRLINCW
;
A
#
# COMPACT_ATOMS: atom_id res chain seq x y z
N GLY A 1 -18.43 18.00 -3.45
CA GLY A 1 -19.74 17.52 -3.95
C GLY A 1 -20.85 18.11 -3.10
N GLU A 2 -21.99 18.43 -3.69
CA GLU A 2 -23.15 18.94 -2.96
C GLU A 2 -23.89 17.75 -2.31
N MET A 3 -24.17 17.85 -1.01
CA MET A 3 -24.84 16.78 -0.26
C MET A 3 -26.30 17.13 0.00
N LYS A 4 -27.17 16.12 0.06
CA LYS A 4 -28.63 16.28 0.16
C LYS A 4 -29.03 17.16 1.34
N ALA A 5 -29.93 18.10 1.07
CA ALA A 5 -30.52 18.97 2.08
C ALA A 5 -31.63 18.21 2.83
N SER A 6 -31.64 18.31 4.17
CA SER A 6 -32.76 17.87 5.00
C SER A 6 -33.59 19.07 5.40
N VAL A 7 -34.92 18.95 5.27
CA VAL A 7 -35.87 19.96 5.76
C VAL A 7 -36.19 19.62 7.21
N LEU A 8 -36.14 20.62 8.09
CA LEU A 8 -36.42 20.47 9.52
C LEU A 8 -37.57 21.41 9.91
N ASP A 9 -38.48 20.91 10.73
CA ASP A 9 -39.52 21.73 11.35
C ASP A 9 -38.97 22.51 12.55
N ALA A 10 -39.75 23.47 13.05
CA ALA A 10 -39.41 24.23 14.24
C ALA A 10 -39.12 23.31 15.43
N LYS A 11 -38.02 23.58 16.15
CA LYS A 11 -37.52 22.81 17.31
C LYS A 11 -37.03 21.40 17.02
N GLN A 12 -36.95 20.98 15.75
CA GLN A 12 -36.25 19.74 15.39
C GLN A 12 -34.74 19.97 15.31
N SER A 13 -33.98 18.90 15.56
CA SER A 13 -32.53 18.85 15.42
C SER A 13 -32.13 17.68 14.51
N LEU A 14 -31.14 17.89 13.66
CA LEU A 14 -30.55 16.84 12.84
C LEU A 14 -29.19 16.44 13.40
N ASN A 15 -29.03 15.15 13.72
CA ASN A 15 -27.74 14.55 14.00
C ASN A 15 -27.45 13.52 12.90
N ASP A 16 -26.51 13.84 12.02
CA ASP A 16 -26.11 12.98 10.92
C ASP A 16 -24.58 12.91 10.82
N ILE A 17 -24.06 11.76 10.36
CA ILE A 17 -22.63 11.54 10.17
C ILE A 17 -22.37 11.56 8.67
N MET A 18 -21.77 12.64 8.20
CA MET A 18 -21.41 12.81 6.80
C MET A 18 -20.01 12.28 6.54
N LYS A 19 -19.85 11.46 5.49
CA LYS A 19 -18.56 10.95 5.03
C LYS A 19 -18.28 11.47 3.63
N HIS A 20 -17.15 12.14 3.47
CA HIS A 20 -16.64 12.57 2.18
C HIS A 20 -15.16 12.25 2.08
N GLU A 21 -14.76 11.54 1.03
CA GLU A 21 -13.37 11.24 0.77
C GLU A 21 -12.69 12.46 0.17
N VAL A 22 -11.67 12.97 0.84
CA VAL A 22 -10.87 14.09 0.35
C VAL A 22 -9.59 13.55 -0.28
N LYS A 23 -9.45 13.75 -1.59
CA LYS A 23 -8.33 13.20 -2.38
C LYS A 23 -7.14 14.16 -2.50
N GLU A 24 -7.39 15.45 -2.37
CA GLU A 24 -6.38 16.49 -2.55
C GLU A 24 -5.76 16.90 -1.21
N LEU A 25 -4.43 17.02 -1.17
CA LEU A 25 -3.72 17.55 -0.01
C LEU A 25 -3.82 19.08 0.04
N GLY A 26 -3.68 19.65 1.23
CA GLY A 26 -3.65 21.10 1.44
C GLY A 26 -4.91 21.66 2.09
N PRO A 27 -5.19 22.97 1.91
CA PRO A 27 -6.28 23.65 2.59
C PRO A 27 -7.64 23.32 1.95
N HIS A 28 -8.59 22.91 2.78
CA HIS A 28 -9.98 22.63 2.40
C HIS A 28 -10.96 23.43 3.26
N VAL A 29 -12.16 23.63 2.74
CA VAL A 29 -13.23 24.32 3.46
C VAL A 29 -14.53 23.55 3.33
N LEU A 30 -15.07 23.09 4.45
CA LEU A 30 -16.45 22.59 4.51
C LEU A 30 -17.39 23.79 4.69
N ILE A 31 -18.33 23.94 3.75
CA ILE A 31 -19.33 25.02 3.78
C ILE A 31 -20.68 24.40 4.14
N CYS A 32 -21.19 24.74 5.32
CA CYS A 32 -22.53 24.37 5.74
C CYS A 32 -23.48 25.53 5.46
N THR A 33 -24.46 25.34 4.59
CA THR A 33 -25.49 26.33 4.27
C THR A 33 -26.83 25.91 4.84
N ILE A 34 -27.47 26.78 5.61
CA ILE A 34 -28.83 26.62 6.12
C ILE A 34 -29.70 27.61 5.39
N GLY A 35 -30.73 27.14 4.69
CA GLY A 35 -31.75 27.98 4.09
C GLY A 35 -33.01 27.99 4.95
N PHE A 36 -33.58 29.16 5.21
CA PHE A 36 -34.81 29.31 5.98
C PHE A 36 -35.69 30.45 5.45
N PHE A 37 -36.97 30.39 5.75
CA PHE A 37 -37.93 31.47 5.48
C PHE A 37 -38.30 32.13 6.80
N MET A 38 -38.39 33.46 6.82
CA MET A 38 -38.74 34.21 8.04
C MET A 38 -39.86 35.19 7.70
N ASN A 39 -41.11 34.84 8.01
CA ASN A 39 -42.35 35.64 7.84
C ASN A 39 -42.57 36.35 6.48
N SER A 40 -41.64 36.24 5.54
CA SER A 40 -41.61 36.81 4.20
C SER A 40 -41.49 35.68 3.18
N THR A 41 -41.81 35.98 1.92
CA THR A 41 -41.70 35.06 0.78
C THR A 41 -40.26 34.83 0.29
N GLU A 42 -39.27 35.55 0.82
CA GLU A 42 -37.87 35.41 0.41
C GLU A 42 -37.10 34.40 1.27
N ARG A 43 -36.39 33.48 0.59
CA ARG A 43 -35.51 32.50 1.23
C ARG A 43 -34.22 33.17 1.68
N GLN A 44 -33.96 33.17 2.98
CA GLN A 44 -32.67 33.57 3.55
C GLN A 44 -31.74 32.38 3.65
N ASN A 45 -30.42 32.63 3.60
CA ASN A 45 -29.40 31.61 3.78
C ASN A 45 -28.34 32.07 4.79
N TYR A 46 -28.01 31.20 5.74
CA TYR A 46 -26.86 31.35 6.62
C TYR A 46 -25.78 30.34 6.23
N ARG A 47 -24.52 30.78 6.16
CA ARG A 47 -23.37 29.93 5.81
C ARG A 47 -22.34 29.93 6.93
N LYS A 48 -21.87 28.74 7.30
CA LYS A 48 -20.71 28.56 8.18
C LYS A 48 -19.58 27.87 7.42
N PHE A 49 -18.37 28.39 7.59
CA PHE A 49 -17.17 27.90 6.93
C PHE A 49 -16.27 27.22 7.95
N PHE A 50 -15.88 25.98 7.69
CA PHE A 50 -14.95 25.22 8.50
C PHE A 50 -13.71 24.95 7.66
N LYS A 51 -12.63 25.69 7.92
CA LYS A 51 -11.35 25.53 7.22
C LYS A 51 -10.52 24.46 7.92
N PHE A 52 -9.90 23.58 7.16
CA PHE A 52 -9.02 22.53 7.69
C PHE A 52 -7.91 22.21 6.69
N GLN A 53 -6.81 21.64 7.18
CA GLN A 53 -5.68 21.23 6.37
C GLN A 53 -5.66 19.71 6.23
N VAL A 54 -5.65 19.20 5.01
CA VAL A 54 -5.46 17.78 4.72
C VAL A 54 -3.98 17.52 4.53
N LEU A 55 -3.40 16.70 5.41
CA LEU A 55 -2.00 16.31 5.40
C LEU A 55 -1.86 14.88 4.90
N LYS A 56 -0.68 14.54 4.37
CA LYS A 56 -0.34 13.17 3.98
C LYS A 56 -0.29 12.29 5.24
N PRO A 57 -1.18 11.29 5.41
CA PRO A 57 -1.27 10.51 6.64
C PRO A 57 -0.15 9.46 6.74
N LEU A 58 0.32 8.95 5.60
CA LEU A 58 1.33 7.92 5.49
C LEU A 58 2.40 8.37 4.51
N ASP A 59 3.67 8.30 4.89
CA ASP A 59 4.76 8.34 3.92
C ASP A 59 5.12 6.93 3.45
N VAL A 60 5.36 6.77 2.14
CA VAL A 60 5.62 5.48 1.49
C VAL A 60 6.88 5.62 0.67
N LYS A 61 7.88 4.79 0.97
CA LYS A 61 9.14 4.70 0.20
C LYS A 61 9.35 3.26 -0.24
N THR A 62 9.69 3.07 -1.50
CA THR A 62 9.85 1.74 -2.11
C THR A 62 11.27 1.51 -2.62
N LYS A 63 11.77 0.28 -2.49
CA LYS A 63 13.02 -0.19 -3.10
C LYS A 63 12.80 -1.52 -3.80
N PHE A 64 13.43 -1.70 -4.95
CA PHE A 64 13.33 -2.91 -5.75
C PHE A 64 14.67 -3.62 -5.81
N TYR A 65 14.63 -4.95 -5.71
CA TYR A 65 15.79 -5.81 -5.84
C TYR A 65 15.48 -6.89 -6.88
N ASN A 66 16.24 -6.89 -7.98
CA ASN A 66 16.12 -7.90 -9.02
C ASN A 66 17.01 -9.09 -8.63
N ALA A 67 16.39 -10.25 -8.40
CA ALA A 67 17.12 -11.48 -8.10
C ALA A 67 17.59 -12.16 -9.38
N GLU A 68 18.67 -12.92 -9.26
CA GLU A 68 19.16 -13.77 -10.35
C GLU A 68 18.09 -14.77 -10.81
N SER A 69 17.22 -15.23 -9.91
CA SER A 69 16.09 -16.14 -10.17
C SER A 69 14.93 -15.55 -11.01
N ASP A 70 15.08 -14.32 -11.51
CA ASP A 70 14.04 -13.49 -12.16
C ASP A 70 12.92 -13.02 -11.23
N GLU A 71 13.01 -13.33 -9.94
CA GLU A 71 12.15 -12.75 -8.91
C GLU A 71 12.50 -11.27 -8.69
N VAL A 72 11.51 -10.50 -8.25
CA VAL A 72 11.69 -9.12 -7.84
C VAL A 72 11.25 -8.98 -6.39
N TYR A 73 12.11 -8.45 -5.54
CA TYR A 73 11.73 -8.14 -4.15
C TYR A 73 11.42 -6.65 -4.05
N LEU A 74 10.22 -6.32 -3.57
CA LEU A 74 9.80 -4.97 -3.23
C LEU A 74 9.84 -4.79 -1.71
N GLU A 75 10.70 -3.89 -1.25
CA GLU A 75 10.67 -3.36 0.11
C GLU A 75 9.85 -2.07 0.12
N ALA A 76 8.81 -2.01 0.95
CA ALA A 76 7.97 -0.84 1.16
C ALA A 76 8.11 -0.38 2.61
N LEU A 77 8.76 0.77 2.81
CA LEU A 77 8.85 1.47 4.08
C LEU A 77 7.63 2.39 4.23
N LEU A 78 6.79 2.11 5.21
CA LEU A 78 5.67 2.95 5.63
C LEU A 78 6.07 3.75 6.87
N GLN A 79 5.69 5.03 6.91
CA GLN A 79 5.82 5.87 8.09
C GLN A 79 4.47 6.51 8.45
N ASN A 80 4.06 6.42 9.71
CA ASN A 80 2.86 7.11 10.20
C ASN A 80 3.20 8.58 10.45
N MET A 81 2.69 9.46 9.59
CA MET A 81 2.91 10.91 9.70
C MET A 81 1.88 11.62 10.59
N THR A 82 0.86 10.90 11.06
CA THR A 82 -0.17 11.46 11.94
C THR A 82 0.32 11.55 13.39
N THR A 83 -0.34 12.38 14.20
CA THR A 83 -0.03 12.55 15.64
C THR A 83 -0.64 11.45 16.51
N THR A 84 -1.46 10.56 15.94
CA THR A 84 -2.19 9.52 16.65
C THR A 84 -1.86 8.13 16.10
N PRO A 85 -1.94 7.07 16.91
CA PRO A 85 -1.82 5.72 16.38
C PRO A 85 -3.00 5.39 15.45
N MET A 86 -2.74 4.52 14.48
CA MET A 86 -3.75 3.90 13.61
C MET A 86 -3.58 2.38 13.61
N CYS A 87 -4.56 1.64 13.12
CA CYS A 87 -4.44 0.21 12.88
C CYS A 87 -4.41 -0.06 11.38
N LEU A 88 -3.34 -0.68 10.88
CA LEU A 88 -3.24 -1.07 9.48
C LEU A 88 -4.05 -2.36 9.26
N GLU A 89 -5.21 -2.24 8.60
CA GLU A 89 -6.06 -3.38 8.28
C GLU A 89 -5.53 -4.17 7.10
N ARG A 90 -4.96 -3.48 6.12
CA ARG A 90 -4.47 -4.08 4.88
C ARG A 90 -3.22 -3.37 4.42
N VAL A 91 -2.20 -4.16 4.08
CA VAL A 91 -1.01 -3.71 3.33
C VAL A 91 -0.74 -4.78 2.29
N MET A 92 -1.19 -4.55 1.06
CA MET A 92 -1.11 -5.50 -0.04
C MET A 92 -0.46 -4.87 -1.26
N LEU A 93 0.26 -5.68 -2.03
CA LEU A 93 0.74 -5.29 -3.34
C LEU A 93 -0.15 -5.96 -4.38
N GLU A 94 -0.95 -5.17 -5.09
CA GLU A 94 -1.73 -5.63 -6.22
C GLU A 94 -0.77 -5.84 -7.41
N PRO A 95 -0.56 -7.08 -7.87
CA PRO A 95 0.40 -7.37 -8.93
C PRO A 95 -0.04 -6.81 -10.28
N SER A 96 0.93 -6.49 -11.14
CA SER A 96 0.67 -6.37 -12.57
C SER A 96 0.24 -7.74 -13.15
N PRO A 97 -0.33 -7.78 -14.37
CA PRO A 97 -0.78 -9.04 -14.97
C PRO A 97 0.32 -10.11 -15.11
N TYR A 98 1.58 -9.72 -15.02
CA TYR A 98 2.77 -10.51 -15.34
C TYR A 98 3.42 -11.21 -14.15
N PHE A 99 3.09 -10.79 -12.92
CA PHE A 99 3.67 -11.34 -11.70
C PHE A 99 2.60 -11.96 -10.81
N ASP A 100 3.02 -12.96 -10.05
CA ASP A 100 2.36 -13.36 -8.81
C ASP A 100 3.09 -12.70 -7.64
N VAL A 101 2.36 -12.35 -6.57
CA VAL A 101 2.92 -11.67 -5.40
C VAL A 101 2.76 -12.55 -4.17
N LYS A 102 3.86 -12.73 -3.44
CA LYS A 102 3.88 -13.35 -2.12
C LYS A 102 4.32 -12.34 -1.07
N PRO A 103 3.48 -11.99 -0.09
CA PRO A 103 3.92 -11.18 1.05
C PRO A 103 4.90 -11.99 1.91
N MET A 104 5.97 -11.35 2.36
CA MET A 104 7.04 -11.96 3.17
C MET A 104 7.07 -11.35 4.58
N ASN A 105 5.88 -11.12 5.15
CA ASN A 105 5.67 -10.39 6.40
C ASN A 105 5.15 -11.28 7.54
N THR A 106 5.31 -12.60 7.39
CA THR A 106 4.99 -13.61 8.41
C THR A 106 6.22 -14.41 8.79
N ILE A 107 6.28 -14.82 10.04
CA ILE A 107 7.27 -15.75 10.59
C ILE A 107 6.55 -17.02 11.02
N VAL A 108 7.13 -18.17 10.70
CA VAL A 108 6.65 -19.46 11.17
C VAL A 108 7.32 -19.73 12.51
N ALA A 109 6.55 -19.77 13.59
CA ALA A 109 7.07 -20.12 14.91
C ALA A 109 7.24 -21.64 15.06
N GLU A 110 7.84 -22.07 16.18
CA GLU A 110 8.14 -23.49 16.47
C GLU A 110 6.88 -24.39 16.49
N ASP A 111 5.70 -23.80 16.66
CA ASP A 111 4.39 -24.46 16.62
C ASP A 111 3.82 -24.62 15.21
N ASN A 112 4.59 -24.29 14.15
CA ASN A 112 4.16 -24.25 12.75
C ASN A 112 2.99 -23.27 12.47
N VAL A 113 2.76 -22.30 13.35
CA VAL A 113 1.75 -21.25 13.13
C VAL A 113 2.42 -20.02 12.53
N GLU A 114 1.80 -19.47 11.47
CA GLU A 114 2.23 -18.20 10.90
C GLU A 114 1.81 -17.02 11.78
N HIS A 115 2.78 -16.21 12.17
CA HIS A 115 2.56 -14.97 12.89
C HIS A 115 3.04 -13.78 12.09
N TRP A 116 2.26 -12.71 12.09
CA TRP A 116 2.71 -11.43 11.53
C TRP A 116 3.92 -10.89 12.29
N VAL A 117 4.90 -10.38 11.55
CA VAL A 117 6.12 -9.77 12.14
C VAL A 117 5.81 -8.55 13.02
N PHE A 118 4.64 -7.94 12.86
CA PHE A 118 4.17 -6.79 13.63
C PHE A 118 3.25 -7.16 14.81
N GLY A 119 3.14 -8.44 15.12
CA GLY A 119 2.28 -8.95 16.18
C GLY A 119 0.81 -9.14 15.76
N LYS A 120 -0.02 -9.60 16.71
CA LYS A 120 -1.43 -9.94 16.47
C LYS A 120 -2.29 -8.73 16.11
N VAL A 121 -1.93 -7.55 16.63
CA VAL A 121 -2.63 -6.30 16.37
C VAL A 121 -1.68 -5.40 15.60
N ASN A 122 -2.02 -5.08 14.36
CA ASN A 122 -1.22 -4.24 13.47
C ASN A 122 -1.36 -2.74 13.81
N ARG A 123 -1.17 -2.39 15.10
CA ARG A 123 -1.24 -1.02 15.63
C ARG A 123 0.00 -0.26 15.24
N PHE A 124 -0.13 0.77 14.43
CA PHE A 124 0.94 1.59 13.88
C PHE A 124 1.00 2.96 14.57
N ASN A 125 2.00 3.18 15.42
CA ASN A 125 2.11 4.35 16.28
C ASN A 125 2.50 5.60 15.51
N SER A 126 2.27 6.77 16.11
CA SER A 126 2.72 8.05 15.53
C SER A 126 4.23 8.05 15.31
N GLN A 127 4.67 8.51 14.13
CA GLN A 127 6.07 8.56 13.70
C GLN A 127 6.78 7.20 13.59
N GLU A 128 6.07 6.09 13.80
CA GLU A 128 6.63 4.75 13.63
C GLU A 128 6.90 4.48 12.15
N CYS A 129 7.98 3.73 11.89
CA CYS A 129 8.37 3.24 10.58
C CYS A 129 8.25 1.71 10.54
N ARG A 130 7.71 1.16 9.45
CA ARG A 130 7.58 -0.29 9.22
C ARG A 130 8.02 -0.67 7.82
N GLN A 131 8.78 -1.75 7.71
CA GLN A 131 9.21 -2.30 6.43
C GLN A 131 8.39 -3.53 6.08
N TYR A 132 7.72 -3.47 4.95
CA TYR A 132 7.02 -4.60 4.35
C TYR A 132 7.84 -5.15 3.19
N LEU A 133 7.92 -6.47 3.09
CA LEU A 133 8.62 -7.15 1.99
C LEU A 133 7.62 -7.96 1.17
N PHE A 134 7.74 -7.85 -0.15
CA PHE A 134 6.97 -8.62 -1.13
C PHE A 134 7.92 -9.29 -2.11
N CYS A 135 7.72 -10.57 -2.37
CA CYS A 135 8.39 -11.29 -3.45
C CYS A 135 7.43 -11.38 -4.64
N LEU A 136 7.89 -10.93 -5.81
CA LEU A 136 7.18 -11.04 -7.07
C LEU A 136 7.84 -12.12 -7.93
N THR A 137 7.04 -13.08 -8.37
CA THR A 137 7.49 -14.17 -9.22
C THR A 137 6.86 -14.02 -10.60
N PRO A 138 7.64 -13.97 -11.69
CA PRO A 138 7.08 -13.91 -13.05
C PRO A 138 6.19 -15.12 -13.32
N LYS A 139 5.01 -14.88 -13.89
CA LYS A 139 4.10 -15.96 -14.26
C LYS A 139 4.71 -16.88 -15.31
N PRO A 140 4.33 -18.17 -15.36
CA PRO A 140 4.94 -19.15 -16.26
C PRO A 140 4.92 -18.75 -17.73
N ASN A 141 3.85 -18.09 -18.19
CA ASN A 141 3.70 -17.62 -19.57
C ASN A 141 4.71 -16.53 -19.98
N ILE A 142 5.22 -15.74 -19.01
CA ILE A 142 6.23 -14.70 -19.25
C ILE A 142 7.63 -15.27 -19.04
N LYS A 143 7.79 -16.19 -18.08
CA LYS A 143 9.09 -16.71 -17.64
C LYS A 143 9.93 -17.35 -18.76
N TYR A 144 9.28 -17.97 -19.75
CA TYR A 144 9.99 -18.60 -20.89
C TYR A 144 10.38 -17.61 -21.99
N ASN A 145 9.96 -16.34 -21.90
CA ASN A 145 10.28 -15.30 -22.88
C ASN A 145 11.22 -14.25 -22.25
N SER A 146 12.52 -14.56 -22.27
CA SER A 146 13.58 -13.77 -21.62
C SER A 146 13.63 -12.31 -22.10
N SER A 147 13.35 -12.04 -23.39
CA SER A 147 13.34 -10.67 -23.93
C SER A 147 12.19 -9.83 -23.39
N VAL A 148 11.00 -10.42 -23.25
CA VAL A 148 9.84 -9.76 -22.64
C VAL A 148 10.10 -9.48 -21.16
N LEU A 149 10.66 -10.45 -20.44
CA LEU A 149 10.91 -10.34 -19.01
C LEU A 149 11.95 -9.26 -18.65
N LYS A 150 12.97 -9.04 -19.51
CA LYS A 150 13.94 -7.94 -19.35
C LYS A 150 13.29 -6.55 -19.47
N ASN A 151 12.34 -6.40 -20.39
CA ASN A 151 11.67 -5.12 -20.63
C ASN A 151 10.49 -4.86 -19.68
N LEU A 152 10.15 -5.84 -18.84
CA LEU A 152 9.01 -5.76 -17.97
C LEU A 152 9.33 -5.00 -16.68
N THR A 153 8.96 -3.72 -16.64
CA THR A 153 9.20 -2.81 -15.52
C THR A 153 8.00 -2.66 -14.60
N GLU A 154 6.78 -2.91 -15.09
CA GLU A 154 5.53 -2.78 -14.34
C GLU A 154 5.38 -3.86 -13.26
N ILE A 155 5.45 -3.47 -12.00
CA ILE A 155 5.40 -4.38 -10.84
C ILE A 155 3.98 -4.52 -10.29
N GLY A 156 3.31 -3.40 -10.01
CA GLY A 156 2.00 -3.42 -9.35
C GLY A 156 1.67 -2.11 -8.64
N LYS A 157 0.67 -2.14 -7.75
CA LYS A 157 0.26 -0.98 -6.94
C LYS A 157 0.20 -1.40 -5.47
N LEU A 158 0.77 -0.58 -4.60
CA LEU A 158 0.67 -0.81 -3.15
C LEU A 158 -0.66 -0.24 -2.66
N ASP A 159 -1.45 -1.08 -2.02
CA ASP A 159 -2.77 -0.78 -1.48
C ASP A 159 -2.76 -0.90 0.05
N ILE A 160 -3.11 0.20 0.72
CA ILE A 160 -3.03 0.33 2.17
C ILE A 160 -4.37 0.84 2.71
N ILE A 161 -4.91 0.11 3.68
CA ILE A 161 -6.13 0.48 4.39
C ILE A 161 -5.84 0.52 5.88
N TRP A 162 -6.32 1.57 6.55
CA TRP A 162 -6.16 1.73 7.99
C TRP A 162 -7.43 2.24 8.65
N VAL A 163 -7.48 2.09 9.97
CA VAL A 163 -8.51 2.67 10.84
C VAL A 163 -7.83 3.54 11.90
N THR A 164 -8.32 4.76 12.09
CA THR A 164 -7.83 5.70 13.10
C THR A 164 -8.34 5.33 14.50
N GLY A 165 -7.79 5.93 15.55
CA GLY A 165 -8.23 5.69 16.93
C GLY A 165 -9.71 6.01 17.22
N ILE A 166 -10.37 6.78 16.35
CA ILE A 166 -11.81 7.12 16.45
C ILE A 166 -12.69 6.33 15.47
N GLY A 167 -12.14 5.31 14.80
CA GLY A 167 -12.90 4.42 13.92
C GLY A 167 -13.07 4.90 12.48
N GLU A 168 -12.36 5.96 12.07
CA GLU A 168 -12.38 6.43 10.67
C GLU A 168 -11.47 5.57 9.81
N ARG A 169 -11.98 5.14 8.65
CA ARG A 169 -11.20 4.34 7.69
C ARG A 169 -10.53 5.23 6.67
N GLY A 170 -9.22 5.05 6.48
CA GLY A 170 -8.46 5.68 5.41
C GLY A 170 -7.97 4.67 4.39
N HIS A 171 -7.68 5.17 3.19
CA HIS A 171 -7.20 4.37 2.06
C HIS A 171 -6.11 5.14 1.32
N LEU A 172 -5.04 4.44 0.96
CA LEU A 172 -3.97 4.94 0.12
C LEU A 172 -3.62 3.84 -0.87
N GLN A 173 -3.71 4.18 -2.16
CA GLN A 173 -3.18 3.35 -3.23
C GLN A 173 -2.11 4.13 -3.98
N THR A 174 -0.97 3.50 -4.23
CA THR A 174 0.07 4.13 -5.06
C THR A 174 -0.32 4.10 -6.54
N SER A 175 0.34 4.94 -7.34
CA SER A 175 0.40 4.72 -8.79
C SER A 175 1.11 3.40 -9.10
N GLN A 176 1.09 3.03 -10.38
CA GLN A 176 1.86 1.89 -10.87
C GLN A 176 3.33 2.05 -10.45
N LEU A 177 3.83 1.04 -9.73
CA LEU A 177 5.20 0.92 -9.30
C LEU A 177 6.01 0.29 -10.43
N GLU A 178 7.15 0.90 -10.73
CA GLU A 178 8.04 0.46 -11.78
C GLU A 178 9.42 0.16 -11.20
N ARG A 179 9.98 -0.98 -11.59
CA ARG A 179 11.38 -1.31 -11.32
C ARG A 179 12.28 -0.81 -12.44
N MET A 180 13.57 -0.66 -12.14
CA MET A 180 14.57 -0.57 -13.19
C MET A 180 14.71 -1.93 -13.91
N PRO A 181 14.77 -1.94 -15.25
CA PRO A 181 14.98 -3.15 -16.01
C PRO A 181 16.34 -3.77 -15.62
N PRO A 182 16.42 -5.10 -15.47
CA PRO A 182 17.65 -5.75 -15.10
C PRO A 182 18.69 -5.68 -16.23
N ASN A 183 19.91 -5.28 -15.89
CA ASN A 183 21.03 -5.24 -16.83
C ASN A 183 21.90 -6.49 -16.68
N TYR A 184 21.57 -7.54 -17.44
CA TYR A 184 22.26 -8.83 -17.36
C TYR A 184 23.50 -8.95 -18.28
N GLY A 185 23.84 -7.93 -19.08
CA GLY A 185 24.91 -8.03 -20.08
C GLY A 185 24.72 -9.19 -21.07
N ASP A 186 25.83 -9.76 -21.55
CA ASP A 186 25.85 -10.82 -22.57
C ASP A 186 25.62 -12.23 -21.99
N MET A 187 25.87 -12.43 -20.69
CA MET A 187 25.79 -13.75 -20.06
C MET A 187 25.21 -13.62 -18.64
N LYS A 188 24.24 -14.46 -18.31
CA LYS A 188 23.63 -14.56 -16.98
C LYS A 188 24.01 -15.88 -16.32
N LEU A 189 24.70 -15.82 -15.18
CA LEU A 189 24.95 -16.97 -14.31
C LEU A 189 23.93 -16.95 -13.16
N MET A 190 23.33 -18.09 -12.85
CA MET A 190 22.39 -18.23 -11.74
C MET A 190 22.72 -19.46 -10.92
N ILE A 191 22.49 -19.41 -9.62
CA ILE A 191 22.50 -20.61 -8.77
C ILE A 191 21.18 -21.36 -8.97
N GLU A 192 21.26 -22.57 -9.51
CA GLU A 192 20.10 -23.45 -9.70
C GLU A 192 19.80 -24.28 -8.46
N ARG A 193 20.84 -24.74 -7.76
CA ARG A 193 20.70 -25.53 -6.55
C ARG A 193 21.87 -25.30 -5.60
N ILE A 194 21.55 -25.04 -4.34
CA ILE A 194 22.49 -24.98 -3.22
C ILE A 194 21.77 -25.45 -1.96
N GLU A 195 22.50 -26.10 -1.05
CA GLU A 195 21.95 -26.49 0.25
C GLU A 195 21.73 -25.26 1.14
N SER A 196 20.57 -25.17 1.80
CA SER A 196 20.24 -24.06 2.70
C SER A 196 21.04 -24.07 4.01
N LYS A 197 21.67 -25.20 4.33
CA LYS A 197 22.55 -25.42 5.48
C LYS A 197 23.69 -26.31 5.04
N ALA A 198 24.93 -25.91 5.35
CA ALA A 198 26.11 -26.73 5.11
C ALA A 198 26.82 -27.03 6.45
N SER A 199 27.35 -28.23 6.60
CA SER A 199 28.13 -28.59 7.78
C SER A 199 29.56 -28.05 7.69
N LEU A 200 30.14 -27.69 8.84
CA LEU A 200 31.51 -27.21 8.86
C LEU A 200 32.46 -28.31 8.37
N LYS A 201 33.38 -27.96 7.47
CA LYS A 201 34.39 -28.87 6.86
C LYS A 201 33.81 -30.01 6.01
N SER A 202 32.54 -29.95 5.61
CA SER A 202 31.98 -30.88 4.61
C SER A 202 31.96 -30.26 3.21
N LYS A 203 32.15 -31.09 2.18
CA LYS A 203 31.86 -30.70 0.79
C LYS A 203 30.34 -30.62 0.61
N PHE A 204 29.87 -29.63 -0.14
CA PHE A 204 28.48 -29.55 -0.60
C PHE A 204 28.47 -29.22 -2.10
N GLU A 205 27.38 -29.57 -2.77
CA GLU A 205 27.23 -29.38 -4.21
C GLU A 205 26.50 -28.06 -4.49
N VAL A 206 26.98 -27.33 -5.51
CA VAL A 206 26.31 -26.14 -6.03
C VAL A 206 26.15 -26.33 -7.53
N THR A 207 24.91 -26.24 -8.01
CA THR A 207 24.59 -26.29 -9.43
C THR A 207 24.38 -24.87 -9.93
N PHE A 208 25.07 -24.52 -11.02
CA PHE A 208 24.90 -23.23 -11.69
C PHE A 208 24.25 -23.41 -13.05
N ARG A 209 23.44 -22.44 -13.45
CA ARG A 209 22.86 -22.33 -14.78
C ARG A 209 23.43 -21.10 -15.49
N LEU A 210 23.97 -21.31 -16.69
CA LEU A 210 24.51 -20.25 -17.53
C LEU A 210 23.57 -20.02 -18.72
N ILE A 211 23.15 -18.77 -18.93
CA ILE A 211 22.26 -18.36 -20.00
C ILE A 211 22.96 -17.32 -20.86
N ASN A 212 23.08 -17.60 -22.16
CA ASN A 212 23.50 -16.60 -23.13
C ASN A 212 22.36 -15.58 -23.32
N CYS A 213 22.69 -14.30 -23.18
CA CYS A 213 21.76 -13.18 -23.17
C CYS A 213 21.87 -12.28 -24.42
N TRP A 214 22.76 -12.65 -25.36
CA TRP A 214 22.87 -12.10 -26.72
C TRP A 214 21.64 -12.35 -27.58
#